data_AF-D3AG47-F1
#
_entry.id   AF-D3AG47-F1
#
_cell.length_a   1.000
_cell.length_b   1.000
_cell.length_c   1.000
_cell.angle_alpha   90.00
_cell.angle_beta   90.00
_cell.angle_gamma   90.00
#
_symmetry.space_group_name_H-M   'P 1'
#
loop_
_entity.id
_entity.type
_entity.pdbx_description
1 polymer ?
#
loop_
_entity_poly.entity_id
_entity_poly.type
_entity_poly.pdbx_seq_one_letter_code
_entity_poly.pdbx_strand_id
1 'polypeptide(L)'
;MEMIYKYPRTRHIEGSRIQAGDEDLKNVRFEEIRNRFVVLEEKVDGANCGISFSDQGKLMLQSRGHFLNGGYGERQFDLFKTWAGCFQTELYEMLGKRYVMYGEWLYAKHTVYYDRLTHYFMEFDIYDKENGVYLSTAARRKLLRQCPFVESVLVLYEGRLDSLNQLVSYLGRSHFKSDRYEESLREQCEEQGQNWDLVKRQTDRSDLMEGIYIKVEEDDMVTDRFKYVRSTFLNTILDSETHWLNRPVIPNRLAPGIHLFENPAGRGESGL
;
A
#
# COMPACT_ATOMS: atom_id res chain seq x y z
N MET A 1 -3.08 25.25 -12.90
CA MET A 1 -2.57 24.71 -11.62
C MET A 1 -2.97 23.25 -11.59
N GLU A 2 -2.01 22.34 -11.46
CA GLU A 2 -2.28 20.89 -11.50
C GLU A 2 -3.16 20.50 -10.30
N MET A 3 -4.23 19.75 -10.57
CA MET A 3 -5.16 19.28 -9.54
C MET A 3 -4.68 17.95 -8.96
N ILE A 4 -4.65 17.84 -7.63
CA ILE A 4 -4.37 16.56 -6.97
C ILE A 4 -5.60 15.65 -7.04
N TYR A 5 -5.43 14.44 -7.58
CA TYR A 5 -6.44 13.39 -7.50
C TYR A 5 -6.23 12.63 -6.19
N LYS A 6 -6.98 13.00 -5.15
CA LYS A 6 -6.89 12.33 -3.85
C LYS A 6 -7.49 10.93 -3.94
N TYR A 7 -6.81 9.95 -3.34
CA TYR A 7 -7.38 8.62 -3.20
C TYR A 7 -8.63 8.66 -2.30
N PRO A 8 -9.75 8.03 -2.68
CA PRO A 8 -10.97 8.05 -1.89
C PRO A 8 -10.76 7.49 -0.50
N ARG A 9 -11.59 7.95 0.45
CA ARG A 9 -11.70 7.30 1.76
C ARG A 9 -12.48 6.01 1.56
N THR A 10 -12.01 4.94 2.22
CA THR A 10 -12.56 3.59 2.05
C THR A 10 -13.43 3.24 3.25
N ARG A 11 -14.66 2.77 3.02
CA ARG A 11 -15.62 2.47 4.08
C ARG A 11 -15.26 1.19 4.83
N HIS A 12 -15.65 1.11 6.10
CA HIS A 12 -15.50 -0.12 6.87
C HIS A 12 -16.62 -1.10 6.51
N ILE A 13 -16.29 -2.38 6.37
CA ILE A 13 -17.30 -3.45 6.27
C ILE A 13 -17.66 -3.99 7.67
N GLU A 14 -18.81 -4.68 7.78
CA GLU A 14 -19.28 -5.34 8.99
C GLU A 14 -18.19 -6.14 9.72
N GLY A 15 -18.10 -5.98 11.03
CA GLY A 15 -17.08 -6.59 11.87
C GLY A 15 -15.71 -5.88 11.86
N SER A 16 -15.48 -4.95 10.93
CA SER A 16 -14.30 -4.08 10.91
C SER A 16 -14.37 -3.06 12.05
N ARG A 17 -13.25 -2.81 12.72
CA ARG A 17 -13.18 -1.77 13.76
C ARG A 17 -12.89 -0.41 13.10
N ILE A 18 -13.61 0.63 13.53
CA ILE A 18 -13.50 1.98 12.97
C ILE A 18 -12.17 2.61 13.40
N GLN A 19 -11.41 3.12 12.42
CA GLN A 19 -10.16 3.83 12.63
C GLN A 19 -10.42 5.27 13.09
N ALA A 20 -9.50 5.83 13.89
CA ALA A 20 -9.56 7.25 14.26
C ALA A 20 -9.51 8.12 13.00
N GLY A 21 -10.42 9.09 12.90
CA GLY A 21 -10.61 9.92 11.71
C GLY A 21 -11.54 9.33 10.65
N ASP A 22 -12.15 8.15 10.89
CA ASP A 22 -13.17 7.52 10.04
C ASP A 22 -14.56 7.43 10.71
N GLU A 23 -14.82 8.22 11.74
CA GLU A 23 -16.07 8.21 12.50
C GLU A 23 -17.29 8.63 11.66
N ASP A 24 -17.06 9.40 10.59
CA ASP A 24 -18.07 9.82 9.62
C ASP A 24 -18.33 8.78 8.51
N LEU A 25 -17.50 7.73 8.41
CA LEU A 25 -17.69 6.67 7.42
C LEU A 25 -18.71 5.65 7.91
N LYS A 26 -19.67 5.32 7.05
CA LYS A 26 -20.64 4.26 7.32
C LYS A 26 -19.94 2.90 7.43
N ASN A 27 -20.31 2.13 8.45
CA ASN A 27 -20.03 0.70 8.51
C ASN A 27 -21.06 -0.03 7.64
N VAL A 28 -20.58 -0.78 6.65
CA VAL A 28 -21.37 -1.35 5.56
C VAL A 28 -21.64 -2.82 5.84
N ARG A 29 -22.89 -3.26 5.72
CA ARG A 29 -23.25 -4.66 5.96
C ARG A 29 -22.63 -5.58 4.91
N PHE A 30 -22.18 -6.77 5.30
CA PHE A 30 -21.62 -7.72 4.32
C PHE A 30 -22.61 -8.06 3.20
N GLU A 31 -23.91 -8.02 3.49
CA GLU A 31 -24.98 -8.25 2.52
C GLU A 31 -24.89 -7.37 1.27
N GLU A 32 -24.32 -6.16 1.36
CA GLU A 32 -24.15 -5.26 0.21
C GLU A 32 -23.14 -5.79 -0.84
N ILE A 33 -22.27 -6.73 -0.45
CA ILE A 33 -21.28 -7.36 -1.33
C ILE A 33 -21.50 -8.86 -1.51
N ARG A 34 -22.49 -9.46 -0.84
CA ARG A 34 -22.75 -10.90 -0.93
C ARG A 34 -22.93 -11.31 -2.38
N ASN A 35 -22.25 -12.38 -2.79
CA ASN A 35 -22.26 -12.93 -4.14
C ASN A 35 -21.84 -11.96 -5.26
N ARG A 36 -21.32 -10.76 -4.96
CA ARG A 36 -20.66 -9.90 -5.96
C ARG A 36 -19.24 -10.41 -6.20
N PHE A 37 -18.66 -10.10 -7.36
CA PHE A 37 -17.26 -10.44 -7.62
C PHE A 37 -16.38 -9.45 -6.86
N VAL A 38 -15.51 -9.97 -6.01
CA VAL A 38 -14.62 -9.18 -5.16
C VAL A 38 -13.17 -9.61 -5.33
N VAL A 39 -12.29 -8.65 -5.15
CA VAL A 39 -10.86 -8.87 -4.99
C VAL A 39 -10.48 -8.47 -3.57
N LEU A 40 -9.88 -9.41 -2.84
CA LEU A 40 -9.34 -9.20 -1.50
C LEU A 40 -7.83 -9.02 -1.62
N GLU A 41 -7.31 -7.94 -1.07
CA GLU A 41 -5.87 -7.64 -1.01
C GLU A 41 -5.43 -7.54 0.45
N GLU A 42 -4.19 -7.96 0.75
CA GLU A 42 -3.60 -7.72 2.06
C GLU A 42 -3.51 -6.21 2.28
N LYS A 43 -4.17 -5.72 3.34
CA LYS A 43 -4.00 -4.33 3.74
C LYS A 43 -2.66 -4.19 4.45
N VAL A 44 -1.75 -3.48 3.81
CA VAL A 44 -0.45 -3.11 4.36
C VAL A 44 -0.52 -1.76 5.08
N ASP A 45 0.39 -1.57 6.04
CA ASP A 45 0.45 -0.41 6.94
C ASP A 45 1.60 0.51 6.53
N GLY A 46 1.28 1.54 5.76
CA GLY A 46 2.24 2.52 5.27
C GLY A 46 1.59 3.86 4.96
N ALA A 47 2.18 4.58 4.01
CA ALA A 47 1.73 5.88 3.58
C ALA A 47 1.19 5.84 2.15
N ASN A 48 -0.09 6.15 1.97
CA ASN A 48 -0.67 6.28 0.64
C ASN A 48 0.11 7.30 -0.21
N CYS A 49 0.53 6.84 -1.39
CA CYS A 49 1.22 7.63 -2.40
C CYS A 49 0.56 7.50 -3.77
N GLY A 50 0.86 8.44 -4.64
CA GLY A 50 0.43 8.41 -6.04
C GLY A 50 1.53 8.88 -6.99
N ILE A 51 1.51 8.32 -8.21
CA ILE A 51 2.37 8.65 -9.34
C ILE A 51 1.48 9.02 -10.52
N SER A 52 1.77 10.16 -11.13
CA SER A 52 1.08 10.64 -12.33
C SER A 52 1.98 11.58 -13.11
N PHE A 53 1.53 11.99 -14.30
CA PHE A 53 2.22 12.99 -15.09
C PHE A 53 1.30 14.17 -15.40
N SER A 54 1.90 15.36 -15.40
CA SER A 54 1.23 16.61 -15.76
C SER A 54 0.93 16.68 -17.26
N ASP A 55 0.18 17.70 -17.69
CA ASP A 55 -0.07 17.95 -19.11
C ASP A 55 1.20 18.22 -19.91
N GLN A 56 2.30 18.58 -19.25
CA GLN A 56 3.62 18.79 -19.84
C GLN A 56 4.52 17.56 -19.75
N GLY A 57 4.01 16.42 -19.25
CA GLY A 57 4.79 15.19 -19.08
C GLY A 57 5.75 15.23 -17.89
N LYS A 58 5.54 16.13 -16.94
CA LYS A 58 6.37 16.18 -15.71
C LYS A 58 5.89 15.12 -14.73
N LEU A 59 6.82 14.33 -14.18
CA LEU A 59 6.54 13.41 -13.08
C LEU A 59 5.97 14.16 -11.87
N MET A 60 4.83 13.70 -11.38
CA MET A 60 4.15 14.22 -10.20
C MET A 60 3.99 13.08 -9.19
N LEU A 61 4.62 13.26 -8.03
CA LEU A 61 4.50 12.37 -6.90
C LEU A 61 3.63 13.03 -5.84
N GLN A 62 2.75 12.27 -5.20
CA GLN A 62 1.85 12.78 -4.17
C GLN A 62 1.82 11.85 -2.96
N SER A 63 1.63 12.46 -1.79
CA SER A 63 1.03 11.75 -0.65
C SER A 63 -0.49 11.80 -0.78
N ARG A 64 -1.22 11.29 0.22
CA ARG A 64 -2.68 11.38 0.28
C ARG A 64 -3.23 12.82 0.14
N GLY A 65 -2.52 13.81 0.69
CA GLY A 65 -3.04 15.16 0.88
C GLY A 65 -2.47 16.23 -0.03
N HIS A 66 -1.26 16.03 -0.55
CA HIS A 66 -0.50 17.03 -1.29
C HIS A 66 0.57 16.40 -2.20
N PHE A 67 1.01 17.16 -3.20
CA PHE A 67 2.17 16.80 -4.03
C PHE A 67 3.47 16.88 -3.22
N LEU A 68 4.36 15.92 -3.43
CA LEU A 68 5.69 15.85 -2.81
C LEU A 68 6.66 16.77 -3.56
N ASN A 69 6.92 17.95 -2.98
CA ASN A 69 7.66 19.04 -3.63
C ASN A 69 9.00 19.35 -2.96
N GLY A 70 9.49 18.47 -2.07
CA GLY A 70 10.78 18.62 -1.40
C GLY A 70 10.72 19.31 -0.04
N GLY A 71 9.57 19.32 0.63
CA GLY A 71 9.43 19.89 1.97
C GLY A 71 10.19 19.12 3.07
N TYR A 72 10.47 19.79 4.20
CA TYR A 72 11.25 19.24 5.33
C TYR A 72 10.69 17.92 5.90
N GLY A 73 9.36 17.72 5.85
CA GLY A 73 8.69 16.49 6.32
C GLY A 73 8.69 15.33 5.33
N GLU A 74 9.31 15.48 4.16
CA GLU A 74 9.23 14.50 3.07
C GLU A 74 10.42 13.53 3.01
N ARG A 75 11.37 13.57 3.96
CA ARG A 75 12.59 12.73 3.92
C ARG A 75 12.29 11.24 3.78
N GLN A 76 11.20 10.77 4.38
CA GLN A 76 10.76 9.38 4.24
C GLN A 76 10.39 8.98 2.80
N PHE A 77 10.12 9.96 1.93
CA PHE A 77 9.82 9.76 0.51
C PHE A 77 11.01 9.99 -0.41
N ASP A 78 12.21 10.31 0.11
CA ASP A 78 13.36 10.59 -0.76
C ASP A 78 13.72 9.37 -1.63
N LEU A 79 13.69 8.17 -1.05
CA LEU A 79 13.89 6.93 -1.80
C LEU A 79 12.79 6.68 -2.84
N PHE A 80 11.54 7.05 -2.53
CA PHE A 80 10.41 6.97 -3.49
C PHE A 80 10.62 7.92 -4.67
N LYS A 81 11.06 9.16 -4.40
CA LYS A 81 11.38 10.16 -5.44
C LYS A 81 12.52 9.68 -6.33
N THR A 82 13.58 9.13 -5.74
CA THR A 82 14.71 8.58 -6.50
C THR A 82 14.27 7.41 -7.39
N TRP A 83 13.55 6.44 -6.83
CA TRP A 83 13.06 5.28 -7.58
C TRP A 83 12.15 5.68 -8.75
N ALA A 84 11.16 6.54 -8.51
CA ALA A 84 10.25 6.99 -9.57
C ALA A 84 10.97 7.84 -10.63
N GLY A 85 12.00 8.59 -10.24
CA GLY A 85 12.86 9.31 -11.17
C GLY A 85 13.71 8.39 -12.06
N CYS A 86 14.23 7.29 -11.51
CA CYS A 86 14.99 6.29 -12.27
C CYS A 86 14.15 5.63 -13.37
N PHE A 87 12.89 5.34 -13.09
CA PHE A 87 11.97 4.67 -14.01
C PHE A 87 10.98 5.63 -14.69
N GLN A 88 11.27 6.92 -14.71
CA GLN A 88 10.32 7.94 -15.14
C GLN A 88 9.86 7.73 -16.60
N THR A 89 10.76 7.29 -17.48
CA THR A 89 10.45 7.07 -18.90
C THR A 89 9.43 5.95 -19.06
N GLU A 90 9.69 4.78 -18.49
CA GLU A 90 8.81 3.62 -18.55
C GLU A 90 7.47 3.89 -17.84
N LEU A 91 7.51 4.60 -16.72
CA LEU A 91 6.29 5.05 -16.02
C LEU A 91 5.47 6.02 -16.89
N TYR A 92 6.12 6.92 -17.64
CA TYR A 92 5.43 7.83 -18.56
C TYR A 92 4.82 7.09 -19.75
N GLU A 93 5.54 6.13 -20.32
CA GLU A 93 5.03 5.29 -21.41
C GLU A 93 3.77 4.51 -20.98
N MET A 94 3.75 4.00 -19.75
CA MET A 94 2.62 3.22 -19.22
C MET A 94 1.45 4.10 -18.75
N LEU A 95 1.71 5.15 -17.97
CA LEU A 95 0.64 5.99 -17.38
C LEU A 95 0.17 7.09 -18.34
N GLY A 96 1.10 7.60 -19.14
CA GLY A 96 0.94 8.85 -19.88
C GLY A 96 0.38 9.96 -19.01
N LYS A 97 -0.47 10.78 -19.62
CA LYS A 97 -1.23 11.83 -18.94
C LYS A 97 -2.59 11.33 -18.46
N ARG A 98 -2.94 10.07 -18.73
CA ARG A 98 -4.30 9.53 -18.49
C ARG A 98 -4.44 8.96 -17.10
N TYR A 99 -3.45 8.23 -16.63
CA TYR A 99 -3.58 7.44 -15.41
C TYR A 99 -2.95 8.11 -14.20
N VAL A 100 -3.52 7.84 -13.03
CA VAL A 100 -2.90 8.07 -11.72
C VAL A 100 -2.76 6.71 -11.06
N MET A 101 -1.52 6.29 -10.81
CA MET A 101 -1.24 5.04 -10.10
C MET A 101 -1.09 5.32 -8.61
N TYR A 102 -1.87 4.62 -7.79
CA TYR A 102 -1.82 4.67 -6.35
C TYR A 102 -1.14 3.44 -5.80
N GLY A 103 -0.37 3.65 -4.73
CA GLY A 103 0.27 2.56 -4.01
C GLY A 103 0.51 2.94 -2.56
N GLU A 104 0.88 1.94 -1.77
CA GLU A 104 1.32 2.14 -0.40
C GLU A 104 2.83 2.25 -0.37
N TRP A 105 3.33 3.34 0.22
CA TRP A 105 4.74 3.53 0.51
C TRP A 105 5.07 2.98 1.89
N LEU A 106 5.91 1.95 1.91
CA LEU A 106 6.17 1.08 3.05
C LEU A 106 7.62 1.19 3.53
N TYR A 107 8.39 2.20 3.10
CA TYR A 107 9.77 2.35 3.56
C TYR A 107 9.83 2.59 5.06
N ALA A 108 9.11 3.58 5.58
CA ALA A 108 9.08 3.83 7.02
C ALA A 108 8.12 2.87 7.72
N LYS A 109 8.58 2.23 8.79
CA LYS A 109 7.73 1.47 9.71
C LYS A 109 6.71 2.40 10.36
N HIS A 110 5.43 2.04 10.24
CA HIS A 110 4.34 2.66 10.99
C HIS A 110 4.08 1.86 12.28
N THR A 111 2.96 1.17 12.35
CA THR A 111 2.58 0.30 13.47
C THR A 111 3.12 -1.11 13.24
N VAL A 112 3.03 -1.63 12.02
CA VAL A 112 3.61 -2.92 11.63
C VAL A 112 5.05 -2.75 11.15
N TYR A 113 5.92 -3.66 11.58
CA TYR A 113 7.24 -3.86 10.97
C TYR A 113 7.19 -5.03 9.99
N TYR A 114 7.64 -4.78 8.77
CA TYR A 114 7.76 -5.76 7.70
C TYR A 114 9.23 -6.02 7.40
N ASP A 115 9.60 -7.28 7.24
CA ASP A 115 10.96 -7.71 6.93
C ASP A 115 11.04 -8.60 5.67
N ARG A 116 9.92 -8.71 4.94
CA ARG A 116 9.78 -9.50 3.71
C ARG A 116 9.01 -8.77 2.61
N LEU A 117 9.08 -7.44 2.56
CA LEU A 117 8.41 -6.68 1.50
C LEU A 117 8.95 -7.05 0.11
N THR A 118 8.06 -7.20 -0.87
CA THR A 118 8.45 -7.39 -2.28
C THR A 118 8.88 -6.09 -2.94
N HIS A 119 8.44 -4.95 -2.41
CA HIS A 119 8.86 -3.61 -2.82
C HIS A 119 8.48 -2.58 -1.74
N TYR A 120 9.08 -1.39 -1.74
CA TYR A 120 8.65 -0.32 -0.82
C TYR A 120 7.43 0.46 -1.33
N PHE A 121 7.25 0.58 -2.64
CA PHE A 121 6.01 1.10 -3.24
C PHE A 121 5.21 -0.08 -3.79
N MET A 122 4.10 -0.43 -3.16
CA MET A 122 3.21 -1.48 -3.66
C MET A 122 1.96 -0.87 -4.26
N GLU A 123 1.79 -1.01 -5.57
CA GLU A 123 0.64 -0.53 -6.31
C GLU A 123 -0.65 -1.24 -5.85
N PHE A 124 -1.73 -0.49 -5.68
CA PHE A 124 -3.02 -1.07 -5.32
C PHE A 124 -4.20 -0.48 -6.09
N ASP A 125 -4.05 0.62 -6.81
CA ASP A 125 -5.14 1.14 -7.64
C ASP A 125 -4.61 1.99 -8.79
N ILE A 126 -5.35 2.03 -9.90
CA ILE A 126 -5.05 2.94 -11.01
C ILE A 126 -6.34 3.65 -11.41
N TYR A 127 -6.33 4.97 -11.34
CA TYR A 127 -7.44 5.82 -11.75
C TYR A 127 -7.26 6.30 -13.18
N ASP A 128 -8.28 6.06 -14.00
CA ASP A 128 -8.40 6.55 -15.36
C ASP A 128 -9.09 7.92 -15.37
N LYS A 129 -8.32 8.98 -15.60
CA LYS A 129 -8.84 10.35 -15.59
C LYS A 129 -9.81 10.64 -16.74
N GLU A 130 -9.70 9.93 -17.86
CA GLU A 130 -10.55 10.17 -19.03
C GLU A 130 -11.96 9.61 -18.80
N ASN A 131 -12.04 8.39 -18.25
CA ASN A 131 -13.31 7.71 -18.00
C ASN A 131 -13.88 7.96 -16.60
N GLY A 132 -13.07 8.50 -15.68
CA GLY A 132 -13.49 8.77 -14.32
C GLY A 132 -13.69 7.50 -13.47
N VAL A 133 -12.96 6.43 -13.78
CA VAL A 133 -13.10 5.11 -13.14
C VAL A 133 -11.78 4.62 -12.60
N TYR A 134 -11.85 3.72 -11.62
CA TYR A 134 -10.71 2.94 -11.16
C TYR A 134 -10.68 1.62 -11.90
N LEU A 135 -9.52 1.21 -12.41
CA LEU A 135 -9.36 -0.02 -13.18
C LEU A 135 -9.49 -1.25 -12.28
N SER A 136 -10.16 -2.30 -12.78
CA SER A 136 -10.20 -3.61 -12.13
C SER A 136 -8.80 -4.19 -11.95
N THR A 137 -8.64 -5.13 -11.03
CA THR A 137 -7.36 -5.79 -10.79
C THR A 137 -6.84 -6.51 -12.04
N ALA A 138 -7.72 -7.09 -12.84
CA ALA A 138 -7.35 -7.67 -14.13
C ALA A 138 -6.83 -6.61 -15.14
N ALA A 139 -7.51 -5.47 -15.24
CA ALA A 139 -7.11 -4.37 -16.12
C ALA A 139 -5.78 -3.74 -15.68
N ARG A 140 -5.58 -3.51 -14.37
CA ARG A 140 -4.31 -3.03 -13.81
C ARG A 140 -3.17 -3.98 -14.12
N ARG A 141 -3.33 -5.28 -13.89
CA ARG A 141 -2.30 -6.29 -14.23
C ARG A 141 -1.92 -6.26 -15.70
N LYS A 142 -2.89 -6.09 -16.61
CA LYS A 142 -2.62 -5.95 -18.04
C LYS A 142 -1.76 -4.72 -18.35
N LEU A 143 -2.06 -3.59 -17.71
CA LEU A 143 -1.33 -2.34 -17.88
C LEU A 143 0.11 -2.44 -17.31
N LEU A 144 0.25 -2.99 -16.11
CA LEU A 144 1.51 -3.12 -15.36
C LEU A 144 2.51 -4.12 -15.97
N ARG A 145 2.09 -5.00 -16.89
CA ARG A 145 3.04 -5.86 -17.64
C ARG A 145 4.14 -5.08 -18.37
N GLN A 146 3.90 -3.80 -18.67
CA GLN A 146 4.88 -2.90 -19.29
C GLN A 146 5.94 -2.40 -18.29
N CYS A 147 5.68 -2.50 -16.99
CA CYS A 147 6.55 -2.01 -15.92
C CYS A 147 6.77 -3.12 -14.88
N PRO A 148 7.56 -4.17 -15.20
CA PRO A 148 7.76 -5.32 -14.31
C PRO A 148 8.53 -5.00 -13.02
N PHE A 149 9.03 -3.76 -12.87
CA PHE A 149 9.63 -3.24 -11.63
C PHE A 149 8.59 -2.64 -10.67
N VAL A 150 7.31 -2.58 -11.06
CA VAL A 150 6.20 -2.17 -10.19
C VAL A 150 5.55 -3.42 -9.62
N GLU A 151 5.62 -3.57 -8.30
CA GLU A 151 4.94 -4.64 -7.57
C GLU A 151 3.57 -4.16 -7.09
N SER A 152 2.55 -5.00 -7.20
CA SER A 152 1.24 -4.73 -6.60
C SER A 152 1.16 -5.30 -5.18
N VAL A 153 0.24 -4.78 -4.36
CA VAL A 153 -0.14 -5.43 -3.09
C VAL A 153 -0.62 -6.86 -3.34
N LEU A 154 -0.44 -7.73 -2.34
CA LEU A 154 -0.78 -9.14 -2.48
C LEU A 154 -2.29 -9.34 -2.57
N VAL A 155 -2.75 -9.97 -3.66
CA VAL A 155 -4.13 -10.44 -3.79
C VAL A 155 -4.28 -11.77 -3.03
N LEU A 156 -5.15 -11.77 -2.05
CA LEU A 156 -5.49 -12.93 -1.21
C LEU A 156 -6.58 -13.80 -1.85
N TYR A 157 -7.52 -13.17 -2.57
CA TYR A 157 -8.65 -13.86 -3.19
C TYR A 157 -9.26 -13.05 -4.33
N GLU A 158 -9.75 -13.76 -5.35
CA GLU A 158 -10.55 -13.22 -6.46
C GLU A 158 -11.74 -14.13 -6.69
N GLY A 159 -12.95 -13.62 -6.51
CA GLY A 159 -14.15 -14.44 -6.69
C GLY A 159 -15.37 -13.89 -5.95
N ARG A 160 -16.36 -14.74 -5.73
CA ARG A 160 -17.59 -14.37 -5.00
C ARG A 160 -17.52 -14.89 -3.57
N LEU A 161 -18.06 -14.13 -2.63
CA LEU A 161 -18.17 -14.53 -1.22
C LEU A 161 -19.63 -14.69 -0.83
N ASP A 162 -19.95 -15.74 -0.07
CA ASP A 162 -21.32 -16.03 0.36
C ASP A 162 -21.62 -15.61 1.82
N SER A 163 -20.56 -15.35 2.60
CA SER A 163 -20.65 -15.10 4.04
C SER A 163 -19.50 -14.23 4.58
N LEU A 164 -19.78 -13.50 5.66
CA LEU A 164 -18.77 -12.72 6.38
C LEU A 164 -17.65 -13.61 6.95
N ASN A 165 -17.96 -14.83 7.37
CA ASN A 165 -16.94 -15.76 7.86
C ASN A 165 -15.94 -16.14 6.77
N GLN A 166 -16.39 -16.29 5.53
CA GLN A 166 -15.49 -16.54 4.40
C GLN A 166 -14.57 -15.33 4.16
N LEU A 167 -15.09 -14.09 4.21
CA LEU A 167 -14.26 -12.88 4.14
C LEU A 167 -13.18 -12.89 5.24
N VAL A 168 -13.60 -13.11 6.49
CA VAL A 168 -12.71 -13.07 7.65
C VAL A 168 -11.71 -14.23 7.65
N SER A 169 -11.99 -15.36 7.00
CA SER A 169 -11.03 -16.47 6.89
C SER A 169 -9.77 -16.15 6.09
N TYR A 170 -9.79 -15.09 5.26
CA TYR A 170 -8.59 -14.58 4.58
C TYR A 170 -7.74 -13.68 5.47
N LEU A 171 -8.24 -13.29 6.66
CA LEU A 171 -7.44 -12.59 7.65
C LEU A 171 -6.50 -13.61 8.29
N GLY A 172 -5.24 -13.53 7.91
CA GLY A 172 -4.22 -14.45 8.38
C GLY A 172 -2.93 -13.74 8.75
N ARG A 173 -1.88 -14.55 8.87
CA ARG A 173 -0.52 -14.05 8.99
C ARG A 173 -0.17 -13.14 7.80
N SER A 174 0.49 -12.02 8.07
CA SER A 174 1.00 -11.14 7.01
C SER A 174 2.03 -11.87 6.16
N HIS A 175 1.92 -11.75 4.84
CA HIS A 175 2.87 -12.32 3.90
C HIS A 175 4.22 -11.59 3.89
N PHE A 176 4.28 -10.41 4.50
CA PHE A 176 5.46 -9.55 4.54
C PHE A 176 6.19 -9.58 5.89
N LYS A 177 5.83 -10.54 6.78
CA LYS A 177 6.47 -10.78 8.08
C LYS A 177 7.02 -12.20 8.21
N SER A 178 8.33 -12.30 8.42
CA SER A 178 8.99 -13.57 8.74
C SER A 178 8.79 -13.98 10.20
N ASP A 179 9.10 -15.23 10.55
CA ASP A 179 9.04 -15.69 11.96
C ASP A 179 10.05 -14.97 12.86
N ARG A 180 11.06 -14.35 12.24
CA ARG A 180 12.13 -13.62 12.93
C ARG A 180 11.94 -12.10 12.87
N TYR A 181 10.77 -11.61 12.50
CA TYR A 181 10.55 -10.16 12.33
C TYR A 181 10.88 -9.35 13.61
N GLU A 182 10.59 -9.90 14.81
CA GLU A 182 10.89 -9.22 16.08
C GLU A 182 12.40 -9.13 16.33
N GLU A 183 13.15 -10.19 16.03
CA GLU A 183 14.61 -10.21 16.10
C GLU A 183 15.22 -9.22 15.10
N SER A 184 14.74 -9.24 13.84
CA SER A 184 15.17 -8.32 12.79
C SER A 184 14.94 -6.86 13.17
N LEU A 185 13.77 -6.55 13.77
CA LEU A 185 13.47 -5.20 14.25
C LEU A 185 14.41 -4.80 15.40
N ARG A 186 14.66 -5.71 16.34
CA ARG A 186 15.55 -5.45 17.47
C ARG A 186 16.99 -5.18 17.02
N GLU A 187 17.54 -6.03 16.15
CA GLU A 187 18.87 -5.83 15.55
C GLU A 187 18.96 -4.44 14.90
N GLN A 188 17.93 -4.05 14.14
CA GLN A 188 17.88 -2.75 13.49
C GLN A 188 17.77 -1.58 14.48
N CYS A 189 17.04 -1.74 15.59
CA CYS A 189 17.01 -0.74 16.66
C CYS A 189 18.40 -0.57 17.29
N GLU A 190 19.11 -1.66 17.55
CA GLU A 190 20.47 -1.65 18.11
C GLU A 190 21.46 -0.96 17.16
N GLU A 191 21.42 -1.27 15.86
CA GLU A 191 22.24 -0.63 14.82
C GLU A 191 22.01 0.89 14.72
N GLN A 192 20.77 1.33 14.90
CA GLN A 192 20.37 2.75 14.77
C GLN A 192 20.35 3.51 16.09
N GLY A 193 20.77 2.88 17.20
CA GLY A 193 20.74 3.49 18.54
C GLY A 193 19.32 3.84 19.02
N GLN A 194 18.29 3.16 18.54
CA GLN A 194 16.90 3.37 18.92
C GLN A 194 16.57 2.64 20.23
N ASN A 195 15.72 3.24 21.07
CA ASN A 195 15.26 2.59 22.30
C ASN A 195 14.32 1.43 21.99
N TRP A 196 14.81 0.19 22.17
CA TRP A 196 14.06 -1.02 21.89
C TRP A 196 12.72 -1.11 22.66
N ASP A 197 12.70 -0.78 23.95
CA ASP A 197 11.48 -0.88 24.76
C ASP A 197 10.38 0.07 24.26
N LEU A 198 10.77 1.27 23.81
CA LEU A 198 9.84 2.21 23.21
C LEU A 198 9.33 1.71 21.84
N VAL A 199 10.24 1.30 20.96
CA VAL A 199 9.88 0.78 19.63
C VAL A 199 8.98 -0.44 19.75
N LYS A 200 9.28 -1.35 20.68
CA LYS A 200 8.49 -2.55 20.96
C LYS A 200 7.05 -2.22 21.37
N ARG A 201 6.83 -1.19 22.21
CA ARG A 201 5.48 -0.72 22.58
C ARG A 201 4.74 -0.08 21.41
N GLN A 202 5.47 0.55 20.48
CA GLN A 202 4.94 1.21 19.29
C GLN A 202 4.78 0.26 18.08
N THR A 203 4.92 -1.05 18.30
CA THR A 203 4.90 -2.05 17.23
C THR A 203 3.80 -3.06 17.45
N ASP A 204 3.05 -3.36 16.39
CA ASP A 204 2.14 -4.49 16.41
C ASP A 204 2.93 -5.80 16.33
N ARG A 205 2.91 -6.54 17.45
CA ARG A 205 3.63 -7.79 17.64
C ARG A 205 2.82 -9.03 17.22
N SER A 206 1.60 -8.85 16.72
CA SER A 206 0.90 -9.93 16.05
C SER A 206 1.61 -10.24 14.72
N ASP A 207 1.66 -11.52 14.34
CA ASP A 207 2.07 -11.93 13.01
C ASP A 207 0.94 -11.74 11.97
N LEU A 208 -0.29 -11.46 12.41
CA LEU A 208 -1.43 -11.17 11.55
C LEU A 208 -1.25 -9.86 10.77
N MET A 209 -1.71 -9.86 9.52
CA MET A 209 -1.87 -8.65 8.70
C MET A 209 -2.76 -7.61 9.42
N GLU A 210 -2.63 -6.33 9.07
CA GLU A 210 -3.49 -5.27 9.61
C GLU A 210 -4.98 -5.55 9.30
N GLY A 211 -5.24 -6.06 8.09
CA GLY A 211 -6.58 -6.19 7.59
C GLY A 211 -6.65 -6.61 6.14
N ILE A 212 -7.85 -6.49 5.57
CA ILE A 212 -8.14 -6.82 4.18
C ILE A 212 -8.68 -5.58 3.50
N TYR A 213 -8.11 -5.24 2.35
CA TYR A 213 -8.69 -4.29 1.41
C TYR A 213 -9.61 -5.04 0.45
N ILE A 214 -10.81 -4.52 0.22
CA ILE A 214 -11.87 -5.22 -0.52
C ILE A 214 -12.28 -4.33 -1.68
N LYS A 215 -12.18 -4.83 -2.89
CA LYS A 215 -12.74 -4.18 -4.09
C LYS A 215 -13.89 -5.00 -4.59
N VAL A 216 -14.98 -4.34 -4.96
CA VAL A 216 -16.03 -4.93 -5.77
C VAL A 216 -15.76 -4.53 -7.21
N GLU A 217 -15.59 -5.51 -8.08
CA GLU A 217 -15.20 -5.29 -9.47
C GLU A 217 -16.29 -5.80 -10.41
N GLU A 218 -16.61 -5.00 -11.42
CA GLU A 218 -17.52 -5.34 -12.50
C GLU A 218 -16.86 -4.90 -13.80
N ASP A 219 -16.85 -5.78 -14.81
CA ASP A 219 -16.08 -5.59 -16.05
C ASP A 219 -14.60 -5.22 -15.77
N ASP A 220 -14.11 -4.14 -16.35
CA ASP A 220 -12.75 -3.63 -16.19
C ASP A 220 -12.63 -2.52 -15.13
N MET A 221 -13.59 -2.40 -14.20
CA MET A 221 -13.60 -1.33 -13.19
C MET A 221 -13.91 -1.77 -11.76
N VAL A 222 -13.37 -1.00 -10.80
CA VAL A 222 -13.73 -1.06 -9.38
C VAL A 222 -14.98 -0.20 -9.16
N THR A 223 -16.10 -0.84 -8.82
CA THR A 223 -17.39 -0.18 -8.57
C THR A 223 -17.59 0.20 -7.11
N ASP A 224 -16.94 -0.52 -6.20
CA ASP A 224 -16.99 -0.23 -4.76
C ASP A 224 -15.73 -0.68 -4.02
N ARG A 225 -15.52 -0.13 -2.83
CA ARG A 225 -14.35 -0.41 -1.99
C ARG A 225 -14.66 -0.38 -0.50
N PHE A 226 -14.11 -1.35 0.21
CA PHE A 226 -14.25 -1.50 1.65
C PHE A 226 -12.95 -1.94 2.29
N LYS A 227 -12.88 -1.83 3.61
CA LYS A 227 -11.78 -2.36 4.41
C LYS A 227 -12.28 -3.09 5.65
N TYR A 228 -11.65 -4.21 5.93
CA TYR A 228 -11.75 -4.90 7.21
C TYR A 228 -10.44 -4.68 7.97
N VAL A 229 -10.47 -3.99 9.11
CA VAL A 229 -9.29 -3.76 9.96
C VAL A 229 -9.49 -4.48 11.28
N ARG A 230 -8.52 -5.30 11.67
CA ARG A 230 -8.64 -6.11 12.89
C ARG A 230 -8.59 -5.25 14.15
N SER A 231 -9.36 -5.64 15.16
CA SER A 231 -9.51 -4.87 16.39
C SER A 231 -8.22 -4.68 17.19
N THR A 232 -7.35 -5.71 17.21
CA THR A 232 -6.08 -5.70 17.95
C THR A 232 -5.06 -4.74 17.35
N PHE A 233 -5.12 -4.49 16.04
CA PHE A 233 -4.23 -3.54 15.38
C PHE A 233 -4.51 -2.11 15.84
N LEU A 234 -5.80 -1.75 15.94
CA LEU A 234 -6.19 -0.43 16.40
C LEU A 234 -5.88 -0.19 17.87
N ASN A 235 -5.93 -1.23 18.71
CA ASN A 235 -5.44 -1.11 20.09
C ASN A 235 -3.97 -0.68 20.10
N THR A 236 -3.11 -1.30 19.29
CA THR A 236 -1.69 -0.91 19.19
C THR A 236 -1.50 0.56 18.78
N ILE A 237 -2.33 1.06 17.85
CA ILE A 237 -2.28 2.48 17.45
C ILE A 237 -2.66 3.38 18.63
N LEU A 238 -3.72 3.03 19.36
CA LEU A 238 -4.23 3.83 20.49
C LEU A 238 -3.30 3.77 21.71
N ASP A 239 -2.69 2.62 21.97
CA ASP A 239 -1.75 2.38 23.06
C ASP A 239 -0.38 3.03 22.78
N SER A 240 -0.12 3.36 21.52
CA SER A 240 1.08 4.09 21.15
C SER A 240 0.96 5.58 21.52
N GLU A 241 1.79 6.01 22.46
CA GLU A 241 1.85 7.39 22.98
C GLU A 241 2.14 8.48 21.94
N THR A 242 2.64 8.14 20.74
CA THR A 242 2.95 9.11 19.67
C THR A 242 2.47 8.64 18.29
N HIS A 243 2.08 9.58 17.41
CA HIS A 243 1.80 9.31 16.00
C HIS A 243 3.09 8.93 15.25
N TRP A 244 3.02 7.99 14.30
CA TRP A 244 4.21 7.44 13.61
C TRP A 244 5.06 8.51 12.90
N LEU A 245 4.43 9.56 12.34
CA LEU A 245 5.11 10.70 11.72
C LEU A 245 6.09 11.44 12.65
N ASN A 246 5.91 11.35 13.96
CA ASN A 246 6.75 12.02 14.95
C ASN A 246 7.84 11.11 15.53
N ARG A 247 7.92 9.86 15.06
CA ARG A 247 8.91 8.88 15.52
C ARG A 247 10.14 8.92 14.60
N PRO A 248 11.33 8.52 15.10
CA PRO A 248 12.46 8.23 14.23
C PRO A 248 12.08 7.20 13.16
N VAL A 249 12.53 7.43 11.92
CA VAL A 249 12.25 6.51 10.81
C VAL A 249 13.04 5.22 11.02
N ILE A 250 12.31 4.12 11.21
CA ILE A 250 12.86 2.76 11.16
C ILE A 250 12.45 2.18 9.81
N PRO A 251 13.38 1.94 8.87
CA PRO A 251 13.05 1.34 7.60
C PRO A 251 12.50 -0.08 7.77
N ASN A 252 11.39 -0.42 7.11
CA ASN A 252 11.05 -1.82 6.85
C ASN A 252 12.15 -2.45 5.98
N ARG A 253 12.17 -3.79 5.88
CA ARG A 253 13.13 -4.50 5.03
C ARG A 253 12.44 -5.19 3.85
N LEU A 254 13.11 -5.15 2.71
CA LEU A 254 12.76 -5.96 1.55
C LEU A 254 13.12 -7.42 1.81
N ALA A 255 12.40 -8.34 1.16
CA ALA A 255 12.78 -9.75 1.17
C ALA A 255 14.19 -9.95 0.56
N PRO A 256 14.94 -10.98 1.00
CA PRO A 256 16.23 -11.31 0.40
C PRO A 256 16.14 -11.48 -1.12
N GLY A 257 17.09 -10.89 -1.85
CA GLY A 257 17.15 -10.96 -3.32
C GLY A 257 16.29 -9.93 -4.05
N ILE A 258 15.53 -9.10 -3.33
CA ILE A 258 14.81 -7.97 -3.93
C ILE A 258 15.74 -6.78 -4.03
N HIS A 259 15.86 -6.25 -5.25
CA HIS A 259 16.67 -5.08 -5.56
C HIS A 259 15.79 -3.97 -6.13
N LEU A 260 15.68 -2.87 -5.38
CA LEU A 260 14.73 -1.78 -5.65
C LEU A 260 14.89 -1.15 -7.05
N PHE A 261 16.11 -1.14 -7.58
CA PHE A 261 16.45 -0.47 -8.84
C PHE A 261 16.71 -1.45 -10.00
N GLU A 262 16.41 -2.73 -9.83
CA GLU A 262 16.51 -3.68 -10.93
C GLU A 262 15.26 -3.65 -11.80
N ASN A 263 15.44 -3.53 -13.12
CA ASN A 263 14.39 -3.79 -14.09
C ASN A 263 14.52 -5.23 -14.61
N PRO A 264 13.58 -6.14 -14.30
CA PRO A 264 13.64 -7.52 -14.76
C PRO A 264 13.70 -7.66 -16.30
N ALA A 265 13.15 -6.70 -17.05
CA ALA A 265 13.19 -6.70 -18.51
C ALA A 265 14.58 -6.33 -19.08
N GLY A 266 15.46 -5.70 -18.28
CA GLY A 266 16.79 -5.25 -18.70
C GLY A 266 17.88 -6.33 -18.70
N ARG A 267 17.61 -7.55 -18.20
CA ARG A 267 18.59 -8.66 -18.20
C ARG A 267 18.78 -9.31 -19.59
N GLY A 268 18.20 -8.75 -20.64
CA GLY A 268 18.25 -9.28 -22.01
C GLY A 268 19.32 -8.69 -22.95
N GLU A 269 20.04 -7.63 -22.57
CA GLU A 269 20.97 -6.93 -23.50
C GLU A 269 22.34 -6.57 -22.90
N SER A 270 22.87 -7.40 -21.99
CA SER A 270 24.30 -7.38 -21.64
C SER A 270 24.95 -8.73 -21.93
N GLY A 271 24.80 -9.16 -23.18
CA GLY A 271 25.67 -10.15 -23.80
C GLY A 271 26.51 -9.48 -24.88
N LEU A 272 27.67 -8.94 -24.49
CA LEU A 272 28.93 -8.88 -25.25
C LEU A 272 30.02 -8.22 -24.38
#